data_AF-A0A8K0N673-F1
#
_entry.id   AF-A0A8K0N673-F1
#
_cell.length_a   1.000
_cell.length_b   1.000
_cell.length_c   1.000
_cell.angle_alpha   90.00
_cell.angle_beta   90.00
_cell.angle_gamma   90.00
#
_symmetry.space_group_name_H-M   'P 1'
#
loop_
_entity.id
_entity.type
_entity.pdbx_description
1 polymer ?
#
loop_
_entity_poly.entity_id
_entity_poly.type
_entity_poly.pdbx_seq_one_letter_code
_entity_poly.pdbx_strand_id
1 'polypeptide(L)'
;MAANPPVTGKDRSYRGIRSRCGKWVSEIREPGKDSRIWLGTYPTPDMAAMAYDVAALALRGSGAVLNFPDAVGRHPAVASTSRTDIRAAASAAAKAMTVPATQSPGTGDAADGQRWFDGKSTGSEEEIGGAKFLDEDEIFDMPQLLMSMAEGMLMTPPSWLIPSQSEDTPEASGEESLWSYT
;
A
#
# COMPACT_ATOMS: atom_id res chain seq x y z
N MET A 1 4.54 -49.89 -2.62
CA MET A 1 5.05 -48.49 -2.63
C MET A 1 3.96 -47.59 -2.10
N ALA A 2 3.93 -47.31 -0.81
CA ALA A 2 2.98 -46.37 -0.22
C ALA A 2 3.51 -44.95 -0.42
N ALA A 3 2.83 -44.16 -1.24
CA ALA A 3 3.10 -42.74 -1.39
C ALA A 3 2.72 -42.04 -0.07
N ASN A 4 3.70 -41.46 0.62
CA ASN A 4 3.42 -40.54 1.71
C ASN A 4 2.64 -39.35 1.13
N PRO A 5 1.47 -38.98 1.69
CA PRO A 5 0.82 -37.73 1.29
C PRO A 5 1.77 -36.56 1.62
N PRO A 6 1.79 -35.49 0.79
CA PRO A 6 2.58 -34.31 1.11
C PRO A 6 2.13 -33.80 2.48
N VAL A 7 3.08 -33.59 3.39
CA VAL A 7 2.89 -33.09 4.76
C VAL A 7 2.04 -31.81 4.78
N THR A 8 0.72 -31.96 4.85
CA THR A 8 -0.22 -30.90 5.23
C THR A 8 -0.25 -30.87 6.76
N GLY A 9 0.75 -30.27 7.39
CA GLY A 9 0.93 -30.47 8.83
C GLY A 9 1.86 -29.49 9.55
N LYS A 10 1.98 -28.26 9.05
CA LYS A 10 2.49 -27.14 9.85
C LYS A 10 1.84 -25.90 9.29
N ASP A 11 1.21 -25.11 10.14
CA ASP A 11 0.60 -23.84 9.76
C ASP A 11 1.48 -23.16 8.72
N ARG A 12 0.96 -22.95 7.50
CA ARG A 12 1.67 -22.25 6.42
C ARG A 12 1.78 -20.77 6.77
N SER A 13 2.49 -20.48 7.85
CA SER A 13 2.80 -19.14 8.31
C SER A 13 3.98 -18.64 7.49
N TYR A 14 3.71 -17.81 6.50
CA TYR A 14 4.75 -17.14 5.75
C TYR A 14 5.42 -16.05 6.58
N ARG A 15 6.70 -15.80 6.31
CA ARG A 15 7.50 -14.83 7.04
C ARG A 15 7.06 -13.42 6.67
N GLY A 16 6.95 -12.56 7.68
CA GLY A 16 6.48 -11.18 7.51
C GLY A 16 4.99 -11.05 7.21
N ILE A 17 4.24 -12.17 7.26
CA ILE A 17 2.81 -12.19 6.94
C ILE A 17 1.98 -12.31 8.21
N ARG A 18 0.96 -11.47 8.32
CA ARG A 18 0.00 -11.49 9.44
C ARG A 18 -1.43 -11.50 8.90
N SER A 19 -2.30 -12.27 9.52
CA SER A 19 -3.73 -12.26 9.19
C SER A 19 -4.49 -11.30 10.10
N ARG A 20 -5.38 -10.50 9.53
CA ARG A 20 -6.39 -9.70 10.24
C ARG A 20 -7.72 -9.85 9.52
N CYS A 21 -8.73 -10.37 10.23
CA CYS A 21 -10.12 -10.47 9.74
C CYS A 21 -10.23 -11.02 8.30
N GLY A 22 -9.47 -12.07 7.97
CA GLY A 22 -9.49 -12.70 6.64
C GLY A 22 -8.67 -12.00 5.56
N LYS A 23 -7.98 -10.89 5.85
CA LYS A 23 -6.99 -10.26 4.96
C LYS A 23 -5.57 -10.55 5.43
N TRP A 24 -4.65 -10.64 4.48
CA TRP A 24 -3.23 -10.92 4.73
C TRP A 24 -2.41 -9.66 4.58
N VAL A 25 -1.71 -9.28 5.64
CA VAL A 25 -0.84 -8.11 5.69
C VAL A 25 0.59 -8.55 5.45
N SER A 26 1.32 -7.83 4.59
CA SER A 26 2.75 -8.01 4.38
C SER A 26 3.52 -6.78 4.86
N GLU A 27 4.49 -6.98 5.75
CA GLU A 27 5.36 -5.92 6.28
C GLU A 27 6.81 -6.41 6.43
N ILE A 28 7.78 -5.51 6.28
CA ILE A 28 9.21 -5.83 6.43
C ILE A 28 9.94 -4.81 7.31
N ARG A 29 10.95 -5.28 8.03
CA ARG A 29 11.87 -4.45 8.82
C ARG A 29 13.16 -4.20 8.05
N GLU A 30 13.59 -2.95 8.01
CA GLU A 30 14.89 -2.58 7.45
C GLU A 30 16.03 -3.12 8.33
N PRO A 31 17.08 -3.75 7.77
CA PRO A 31 18.23 -4.17 8.57
C PRO A 31 18.94 -2.94 9.15
N GLY A 32 19.26 -2.99 10.45
CA GLY A 32 19.96 -1.89 11.15
C GLY A 32 19.07 -0.72 11.59
N LYS A 33 17.75 -0.79 11.39
CA LYS A 33 16.79 0.23 11.84
C LYS A 33 15.58 -0.43 12.51
N ASP A 34 14.91 0.28 13.40
CA ASP A 34 13.62 -0.16 13.99
C ASP A 34 12.40 0.22 13.11
N SER A 35 12.65 0.78 11.93
CA SER A 35 11.58 1.20 11.04
C SER A 35 10.96 0.01 10.30
N ARG A 36 9.64 0.06 10.16
CA ARG A 36 8.84 -0.95 9.44
C ARG A 36 8.28 -0.34 8.16
N ILE A 37 8.36 -1.11 7.09
CA ILE A 37 7.75 -0.76 5.81
C ILE A 37 6.51 -1.63 5.66
N TRP A 38 5.35 -0.99 5.67
CA TRP A 38 4.11 -1.61 5.21
C TRP A 38 4.19 -1.82 3.69
N LEU A 39 4.09 -3.08 3.24
CA LEU A 39 4.18 -3.44 1.82
C LEU A 39 2.79 -3.46 1.18
N GLY A 40 1.78 -3.92 1.92
CA GLY A 40 0.40 -3.94 1.47
C GLY A 40 -0.48 -4.95 2.19
N THR A 41 -1.75 -4.98 1.78
CA THR A 41 -2.72 -6.00 2.18
C THR A 41 -3.20 -6.78 0.97
N TYR A 42 -3.32 -8.09 1.12
CA TYR A 42 -3.58 -9.02 0.05
C TYR A 42 -4.69 -10.01 0.42
N PRO A 43 -5.42 -10.53 -0.58
CA PRO A 43 -6.51 -11.48 -0.35
C PRO A 43 -6.00 -12.88 -0.01
N THR A 44 -4.81 -13.27 -0.51
CA THR A 44 -4.22 -14.60 -0.27
C THR A 44 -2.90 -14.48 0.49
N PRO A 45 -2.55 -15.50 1.29
CA PRO A 45 -1.29 -15.51 2.03
C PRO A 45 -0.09 -15.64 1.07
N ASP A 46 -0.26 -16.33 -0.05
CA ASP A 46 0.78 -16.55 -1.05
C ASP A 46 1.18 -15.25 -1.75
N MET A 47 0.21 -14.42 -2.13
CA MET A 47 0.47 -13.09 -2.70
C MET A 47 1.22 -12.19 -1.71
N ALA A 48 0.82 -12.22 -0.44
CA ALA A 48 1.46 -11.44 0.60
C ALA A 48 2.92 -11.87 0.81
N ALA A 49 3.17 -13.18 0.77
CA ALA A 49 4.50 -13.77 0.88
C ALA A 49 5.39 -13.44 -0.33
N MET A 50 4.83 -13.42 -1.55
CA MET A 50 5.56 -12.96 -2.74
C MET A 50 5.93 -11.48 -2.66
N ALA A 51 5.03 -10.62 -2.19
CA ALA A 51 5.34 -9.23 -1.92
C ALA A 51 6.48 -9.07 -0.90
N TYR A 52 6.50 -9.90 0.14
CA TYR A 52 7.57 -9.92 1.13
C TYR A 52 8.92 -10.33 0.54
N ASP A 53 8.94 -11.34 -0.33
CA ASP A 53 10.18 -11.86 -0.92
C ASP A 53 10.88 -10.83 -1.81
N VAL A 54 10.12 -10.09 -2.63
CA VAL A 54 10.68 -8.97 -3.41
C VAL A 54 11.26 -7.90 -2.51
N ALA A 55 10.54 -7.54 -1.44
CA ALA A 55 11.03 -6.53 -0.51
C ALA A 55 12.28 -7.00 0.25
N ALA A 56 12.35 -8.28 0.61
CA ALA A 56 13.51 -8.87 1.26
C ALA A 56 14.73 -8.90 0.32
N LEU A 57 14.53 -9.22 -0.96
CA LEU A 57 15.56 -9.13 -1.99
C LEU A 57 16.07 -7.69 -2.16
N ALA A 58 15.16 -6.71 -2.18
CA ALA A 58 15.54 -5.31 -2.31
C ALA A 58 16.39 -4.81 -1.13
N LEU A 59 16.06 -5.23 0.09
CA LEU A 59 16.72 -4.74 1.31
C LEU A 59 17.99 -5.51 1.70
N ARG A 60 18.04 -6.82 1.42
CA ARG A 60 19.14 -7.71 1.86
C ARG A 60 19.98 -8.22 0.68
N GLY A 61 19.55 -7.99 -0.55
CA GLY A 61 20.19 -8.51 -1.76
C GLY A 61 20.04 -10.02 -1.90
N SER A 62 21.02 -10.65 -2.56
CA SER A 62 21.06 -12.08 -2.86
C SER A 62 21.16 -12.99 -1.62
N GLY A 63 21.49 -12.46 -0.45
CA GLY A 63 21.53 -13.18 0.82
C GLY A 63 20.18 -13.24 1.55
N ALA A 64 19.10 -12.76 0.94
CA ALA A 64 17.78 -12.75 1.55
C ALA A 64 17.22 -14.19 1.69
N VAL A 65 16.75 -14.53 2.89
CA VAL A 65 15.97 -15.76 3.09
C VAL A 65 14.53 -15.49 2.65
N LEU A 66 14.09 -16.13 1.58
CA LEU A 66 12.78 -15.96 0.97
C LEU A 66 11.80 -17.07 1.37
N ASN A 67 10.51 -16.83 1.19
CA ASN A 67 9.47 -17.84 1.32
C ASN A 67 9.41 -18.74 0.08
N PHE A 68 9.68 -18.19 -1.11
CA PHE A 68 9.66 -18.88 -2.39
C PHE A 68 11.05 -18.86 -3.06
N PRO A 69 11.95 -19.81 -2.72
CA PRO A 69 13.26 -19.88 -3.35
C PRO A 69 13.20 -20.10 -4.87
N ASP A 70 12.16 -20.79 -5.36
CA ASP A 70 11.98 -21.08 -6.79
C ASP A 70 11.54 -19.84 -7.61
N ALA A 71 11.03 -18.80 -6.93
CA ALA A 71 10.51 -17.60 -7.58
C ALA A 71 11.55 -16.48 -7.75
N VAL A 72 12.77 -16.66 -7.23
CA VAL A 72 13.84 -15.64 -7.20
C VAL A 72 14.06 -14.99 -8.57
N GLY A 73 14.14 -15.81 -9.63
CA GLY A 73 14.39 -15.33 -11.00
C GLY A 73 13.20 -14.69 -11.69
N ARG A 74 12.00 -14.76 -11.11
CA ARG A 74 10.76 -14.20 -11.67
C ARG A 74 10.36 -12.89 -10.98
N HIS A 75 11.04 -12.51 -9.90
CA HIS A 75 10.73 -11.27 -9.20
C HIS A 75 11.12 -10.04 -10.03
N PRO A 76 10.29 -8.98 -10.02
CA PRO A 76 10.62 -7.74 -10.70
C PRO A 76 11.89 -7.15 -10.10
N ALA A 77 12.81 -6.72 -10.96
CA ALA A 77 14.02 -6.03 -10.54
C ALA A 77 13.64 -4.71 -9.84
N VAL A 78 14.10 -4.53 -8.61
CA VAL A 78 13.87 -3.29 -7.87
C VAL A 78 14.98 -2.31 -8.25
N ALA A 79 14.62 -1.16 -8.80
CA ALA A 79 15.58 -0.17 -9.28
C ALA A 79 16.35 0.53 -8.16
N SER A 80 15.80 0.55 -6.93
CA SER A 80 16.35 1.28 -5.78
C SER A 80 15.85 0.72 -4.45
N THR A 81 16.56 1.03 -3.36
CA THR A 81 16.19 0.68 -1.98
C THR A 81 15.18 1.64 -1.34
N SER A 82 14.57 2.54 -2.12
CA SER A 82 13.53 3.45 -1.63
C SER A 82 12.27 2.68 -1.22
N ARG A 83 11.57 3.16 -0.19
CA ARG A 83 10.32 2.56 0.31
C ARG A 83 9.22 2.53 -0.75
N THR A 84 9.15 3.57 -1.58
CA THR A 84 8.19 3.68 -2.68
C THR A 84 8.40 2.58 -3.71
N ASP A 85 9.65 2.37 -4.10
CA ASP A 85 10.03 1.45 -5.17
C ASP A 85 9.89 0.01 -4.71
N ILE A 86 10.26 -0.25 -3.44
CA ILE A 86 10.04 -1.55 -2.78
C ILE A 86 8.55 -1.90 -2.77
N ARG A 87 7.67 -0.96 -2.39
CA ARG A 87 6.21 -1.17 -2.38
C ARG A 87 5.67 -1.41 -3.79
N ALA A 88 6.09 -0.61 -4.76
CA ALA A 88 5.67 -0.76 -6.14
C ALA A 88 6.05 -2.14 -6.69
N ALA A 89 7.30 -2.55 -6.53
CA ALA A 89 7.80 -3.85 -6.96
C ALA A 89 7.11 -5.02 -6.23
N ALA A 90 6.90 -4.90 -4.92
CA ALA A 90 6.18 -5.89 -4.12
C ALA A 90 4.72 -6.06 -4.61
N SER A 91 4.03 -4.97 -4.92
CA SER A 91 2.67 -5.01 -5.47
C SER A 91 2.62 -5.64 -6.86
N ALA A 92 3.61 -5.37 -7.71
CA ALA A 92 3.70 -5.95 -9.05
C ALA A 92 3.93 -7.47 -8.99
N ALA A 93 4.79 -7.95 -8.10
CA ALA A 93 5.01 -9.38 -7.90
C ALA A 93 3.77 -10.08 -7.36
N ALA A 94 3.07 -9.50 -6.38
CA ALA A 94 1.82 -10.06 -5.87
C ALA A 94 0.77 -10.22 -6.98
N LYS A 95 0.63 -9.21 -7.86
CA LYS A 95 -0.27 -9.28 -9.03
C LYS A 95 0.16 -10.35 -10.03
N ALA A 96 1.47 -10.52 -10.24
CA ALA A 96 1.97 -11.58 -11.11
C ALA A 96 1.62 -12.99 -10.62
N MET A 97 1.33 -13.17 -9.32
CA MET A 97 0.89 -14.44 -8.75
C MET A 97 -0.59 -14.76 -9.03
N THR A 98 -1.44 -13.74 -9.19
CA THR A 98 -2.86 -13.94 -9.49
C THR A 98 -3.11 -14.36 -10.93
N VAL A 99 -2.15 -14.13 -11.82
CA VAL A 99 -2.22 -14.62 -13.19
C VAL A 99 -1.86 -16.10 -13.15
N PRO A 100 -2.81 -17.03 -13.40
CA PRO A 100 -2.48 -18.45 -13.44
C PRO A 100 -1.39 -18.65 -14.48
N ALA A 101 -0.30 -19.31 -14.08
CA ALA A 101 0.84 -19.61 -14.90
C ALA A 101 0.45 -20.42 -16.15
N THR A 102 0.03 -19.73 -17.20
CA THR A 102 0.07 -20.21 -18.57
C THR A 102 1.05 -19.33 -19.31
N GLN A 103 2.34 -19.65 -19.17
CA GLN A 103 3.37 -19.54 -20.21
C GLN A 103 4.75 -19.80 -19.58
N SER A 104 5.32 -20.93 -19.98
CA SER A 104 6.70 -21.33 -19.76
C SER A 104 7.70 -20.29 -20.29
N PRO A 105 8.92 -20.19 -19.74
CA PRO A 105 9.99 -19.42 -20.35
C PRO A 105 10.52 -20.21 -21.56
N GLY A 106 10.17 -19.78 -22.77
CA GLY A 106 10.82 -20.24 -23.99
C GLY A 106 12.17 -19.55 -24.13
N THR A 107 13.25 -20.31 -24.04
CA THR A 107 14.59 -19.92 -24.50
C THR A 107 14.54 -19.64 -26.00
N GLY A 108 14.88 -18.42 -26.40
CA GLY A 108 14.96 -18.00 -27.80
C GLY A 108 15.80 -16.74 -27.92
N ASP A 109 16.96 -16.90 -28.53
CA ASP A 109 18.02 -15.93 -28.76
C ASP A 109 17.61 -14.77 -29.70
N ALA A 110 18.35 -13.67 -29.55
CA ALA A 110 18.68 -12.64 -30.54
C ALA A 110 17.62 -11.67 -31.12
N ALA A 111 18.05 -10.39 -31.07
CA ALA A 111 17.96 -9.34 -32.09
C ALA A 111 16.88 -8.24 -31.94
N ASP A 112 17.42 -7.04 -31.70
CA ASP A 112 17.10 -5.76 -32.36
C ASP A 112 15.70 -5.17 -32.29
N GLY A 113 15.61 -3.91 -31.86
CA GLY A 113 14.36 -3.14 -32.00
C GLY A 113 14.22 -1.96 -31.06
N GLN A 114 15.16 -1.02 -31.12
CA GLN A 114 14.94 0.34 -30.62
C GLN A 114 13.71 0.97 -31.29
N ARG A 115 12.71 1.40 -30.51
CA ARG A 115 11.79 2.48 -30.90
C ARG A 115 11.04 3.07 -29.70
N TRP A 116 11.50 4.25 -29.27
CA TRP A 116 10.64 5.22 -28.60
C TRP A 116 9.47 5.55 -29.53
N PHE A 117 8.26 5.34 -29.06
CA PHE A 117 7.07 5.95 -29.64
C PHE A 117 6.47 6.90 -28.60
N ASP A 118 6.77 8.17 -28.80
CA ASP A 118 6.00 9.30 -28.29
C ASP A 118 4.62 9.25 -28.95
N GLY A 119 3.55 9.31 -28.16
CA GLY A 119 2.22 8.96 -28.65
C GLY A 119 1.09 9.39 -27.73
N LYS A 120 0.99 10.70 -27.53
CA LYS A 120 -0.21 11.43 -27.11
C LYS A 120 -1.49 10.88 -27.77
N SER A 121 -2.55 10.65 -26.98
CA SER A 121 -3.96 11.04 -27.23
C SER A 121 -4.90 10.30 -26.27
N THR A 122 -5.48 11.02 -25.31
CA THR A 122 -6.91 11.40 -25.23
C THR A 122 -7.87 10.25 -24.89
N GLY A 123 -8.27 10.25 -23.60
CA GLY A 123 -9.64 10.10 -23.10
C GLY A 123 -10.59 9.07 -23.70
N SER A 124 -10.99 8.11 -22.87
CA SER A 124 -12.39 7.98 -22.47
C SER A 124 -12.50 7.20 -21.17
N GLU A 125 -13.28 7.76 -20.26
CA GLU A 125 -13.68 7.27 -18.95
C GLU A 125 -14.40 5.92 -19.07
N GLU A 126 -14.25 5.04 -18.07
CA GLU A 126 -15.40 4.53 -17.32
C GLU A 126 -14.96 4.07 -15.92
N GLU A 127 -15.61 4.71 -14.96
CA GLU A 127 -15.69 4.52 -13.52
C GLU A 127 -15.98 3.09 -13.07
N ILE A 128 -15.16 2.53 -12.17
CA ILE A 128 -15.64 1.70 -11.05
C ILE A 128 -14.73 1.90 -9.83
N GLY A 129 -15.25 2.62 -8.82
CA GLY A 129 -14.86 2.44 -7.42
C GLY A 129 -13.69 3.30 -6.94
N GLY A 130 -14.00 4.59 -6.70
CA GLY A 130 -13.08 5.61 -6.19
C GLY A 130 -12.25 5.20 -4.98
N ALA A 131 -11.01 4.84 -5.25
CA ALA A 131 -9.86 5.25 -4.46
C ALA A 131 -8.92 5.98 -5.42
N LYS A 132 -9.39 7.13 -5.94
CA LYS A 132 -8.48 8.10 -6.55
C LYS A 132 -7.49 8.50 -5.47
N PHE A 133 -6.21 8.41 -5.77
CA PHE A 133 -5.18 9.06 -4.97
C PHE A 133 -5.55 10.55 -4.99
N LEU A 134 -6.10 11.05 -3.89
CA LEU A 134 -6.27 12.48 -3.69
C LEU A 134 -4.86 13.05 -3.62
N ASP A 135 -4.55 13.97 -4.53
CA ASP A 135 -3.28 14.69 -4.52
C ASP A 135 -3.09 15.31 -3.14
N GLU A 136 -1.85 15.26 -2.62
CA GLU A 136 -1.56 15.69 -1.25
C GLU A 136 -2.01 17.13 -0.99
N ASP A 137 -1.93 17.99 -2.01
CA ASP A 137 -2.38 19.39 -1.95
C ASP A 137 -3.91 19.52 -1.81
N GLU A 138 -4.72 18.60 -2.34
CA GLU A 138 -6.19 18.66 -2.22
C GLU A 138 -6.65 18.28 -0.79
N ILE A 139 -5.86 17.45 -0.09
CA ILE A 139 -6.11 17.07 1.30
C ILE A 139 -5.66 18.17 2.26
N PHE A 140 -4.50 18.79 2.01
CA PHE A 140 -3.95 19.84 2.88
C PHE A 140 -4.61 21.22 2.66
N ASP A 141 -5.15 21.51 1.48
CA ASP A 141 -5.87 22.78 1.18
C ASP A 141 -7.39 22.71 1.36
N MET A 142 -7.95 21.54 1.69
CA MET A 142 -9.34 21.39 2.10
C MET A 142 -9.83 22.45 3.12
N PRO A 143 -9.05 22.85 4.15
CA PRO A 143 -9.47 23.93 5.04
C PRO A 143 -9.71 25.28 4.33
N GLN A 144 -8.82 25.69 3.40
CA GLN A 144 -9.02 26.94 2.65
C GLN A 144 -10.18 26.82 1.66
N LEU A 145 -10.33 25.66 1.03
CA LEU A 145 -11.44 25.37 0.14
C LEU A 145 -12.79 25.53 0.87
N LEU A 146 -12.92 24.96 2.08
CA LEU A 146 -14.13 25.09 2.89
C LEU A 146 -14.43 26.54 3.29
N MET A 147 -13.39 27.33 3.59
CA MET A 147 -13.50 28.76 3.91
C MET A 147 -14.05 29.54 2.70
N SER A 148 -13.49 29.30 1.51
CA SER A 148 -13.92 29.97 0.28
C SER A 148 -15.35 29.61 -0.15
N MET A 149 -15.76 28.36 0.07
CA MET A 149 -17.11 27.89 -0.21
C MET A 149 -18.12 28.52 0.76
N ALA A 150 -17.76 28.61 2.04
CA ALA A 150 -18.59 29.27 3.04
C ALA A 150 -18.77 30.77 2.74
N GLU A 151 -17.71 31.46 2.30
CA GLU A 151 -17.75 32.86 1.89
C GLU A 151 -18.70 33.10 0.71
N GLY A 152 -18.59 32.31 -0.37
CA GLY A 152 -19.48 32.43 -1.53
C GLY A 152 -20.96 32.15 -1.22
N MET A 153 -21.22 31.35 -0.18
CA MET A 153 -22.57 31.03 0.30
C MET A 153 -23.04 31.95 1.44
N LEU A 154 -22.24 32.94 1.85
CA LEU A 154 -22.47 33.83 3.01
C LEU A 154 -22.73 33.06 4.32
N MET A 155 -22.13 31.89 4.46
CA MET A 155 -22.22 31.05 5.65
C MET A 155 -20.97 31.19 6.49
N THR A 156 -21.13 31.05 7.80
CA THR A 156 -19.98 30.98 8.71
C THR A 156 -19.25 29.65 8.50
N PRO A 157 -17.92 29.66 8.29
CA PRO A 157 -17.16 28.42 8.16
C PRO A 157 -17.24 27.61 9.47
N PRO A 158 -17.17 26.27 9.40
CA PRO A 158 -17.33 25.43 10.58
C PRO A 158 -16.29 25.75 11.65
N SER A 159 -16.73 25.78 12.91
CA SER A 159 -15.96 26.28 14.05
C SER A 159 -14.65 25.55 14.32
N TRP A 160 -14.51 24.29 13.88
CA TRP A 160 -13.26 23.53 13.99
C TRP A 160 -12.12 24.08 13.12
N LEU A 161 -12.41 25.03 12.23
CA LEU A 161 -11.46 25.69 11.33
C LEU A 161 -10.89 27.01 11.88
N ILE A 162 -11.51 27.58 12.91
CA ILE A 162 -11.15 28.88 13.46
C ILE A 162 -10.42 28.68 14.80
N PRO A 163 -9.13 29.05 14.93
CA PRO A 163 -8.47 29.07 16.23
C PRO A 163 -9.16 30.11 17.11
N SER A 164 -9.67 29.67 18.26
CA SER A 164 -10.42 30.48 19.22
C SER A 164 -9.62 31.70 19.68
N GLN A 165 -9.90 32.85 19.09
CA GLN A 165 -9.55 34.16 19.62
C GLN A 165 -10.86 34.93 19.77
N SER A 166 -11.29 35.01 21.02
CA SER A 166 -12.20 36.00 21.65
C SER A 166 -13.25 36.66 20.75
N GLU A 167 -14.53 36.50 21.11
CA GLU A 167 -15.42 37.65 21.34
C GLU A 167 -16.40 37.36 22.49
N ASP A 168 -16.53 38.36 23.35
CA ASP A 168 -17.34 38.41 24.56
C ASP A 168 -18.81 38.06 24.35
N THR A 169 -19.39 37.26 25.25
CA THR A 169 -20.85 37.22 25.46
C THR A 169 -21.15 36.90 26.92
N PRO A 170 -21.92 37.75 27.65
CA PRO A 170 -22.11 37.61 29.09
C PRO A 170 -23.10 36.49 29.46
N GLU A 171 -22.77 35.80 30.56
CA GLU A 171 -23.60 34.94 31.41
C GLU A 171 -24.68 34.05 30.76
N ALA A 172 -24.36 32.77 30.64
CA ALA A 172 -25.34 31.71 30.90
C ALA A 172 -24.67 30.59 31.71
N SER A 173 -25.06 30.54 32.97
CA SER A 173 -24.77 29.52 33.97
C SER A 173 -24.84 28.08 33.46
N GLY A 174 -23.91 27.23 33.87
CA GLY A 174 -24.04 25.78 33.74
C GLY A 174 -22.73 25.01 33.69
N GLU A 175 -21.86 25.20 34.68
CA GLU A 175 -20.70 24.33 34.87
C GLU A 175 -21.13 22.95 35.41
N GLU A 176 -21.61 22.07 34.54
CA GLU A 176 -21.61 20.64 34.83
C GLU A 176 -20.41 19.99 34.14
N SER A 177 -19.35 19.82 34.93
CA SER A 177 -18.16 19.08 34.53
C SER A 177 -18.54 17.61 34.35
N LEU A 178 -18.76 17.19 33.10
CA LEU A 178 -19.10 15.82 32.69
C LEU A 178 -17.98 14.79 32.95
N TRP A 179 -17.00 15.12 33.80
CA TRP A 179 -15.84 14.30 34.14
C TRP A 179 -15.69 14.05 35.65
N SER A 180 -16.72 14.28 36.45
CA SER A 180 -16.72 13.79 37.84
C SER A 180 -17.12 12.32 37.91
N TYR A 181 -16.12 11.43 37.78
CA TYR A 181 -16.22 10.05 38.25
C TYR A 181 -15.41 9.95 39.56
N THR A 182 -16.12 9.92 40.68
CA THR A 182 -15.61 9.46 41.97
C THR A 182 -16.29 8.15 42.33
#